data_AF-A0A357I233-F1
#
_entry.id   AF-A0A357I233-F1
#
_cell.length_a   1.000
_cell.length_b   1.000
_cell.length_c   1.000
_cell.angle_alpha   90.00
_cell.angle_beta   90.00
_cell.angle_gamma   90.00
#
_symmetry.space_group_name_H-M   'P 1'
#
loop_
_entity.id
_entity.type
_entity.pdbx_description
1 polymer ?
#
loop_
_entity_poly.entity_id
_entity_poly.type
_entity_poly.pdbx_seq_one_letter_code
_entity_poly.pdbx_strand_id
1 'polypeptide(L)'
;ITPYHEYYLGACEQAARLGYKIECIDLLQEQLSTQRLNSILAARGINGLLACPPHTYGQQIDLPWDAYHVVTFGYSIPEPNIHRVSSSHFRATKMVFEKLCEMGYHRIGFVFSEQVNIKTQEHCLSAYLCECQKTGMEHPPPLVQDPLDAEHFIAWHTRHQPDAVIVSSPLWEMLQSTAIDVPQQLGVASPMVPKHSPELCGIIEKCQEIGSAAVETLVHMIQHEDKGRPQTPRFILLEGQWNSGQTTRSQ
;
A
#
# COMPACT_ATOMS: atom_id res chain seq x y z
N ILE A 1 -1.59 -4.24 -12.67
CA ILE A 1 -2.22 -5.24 -11.78
C ILE A 1 -2.05 -4.73 -10.35
N THR A 2 -3.16 -4.46 -9.65
CA THR A 2 -3.14 -4.12 -8.22
C THR A 2 -2.51 -5.27 -7.41
N PRO A 3 -1.84 -5.00 -6.27
CA PRO A 3 -1.14 -6.04 -5.49
C PRO A 3 -2.07 -7.16 -4.98
N TYR A 4 -3.39 -6.94 -5.02
CA TYR A 4 -4.42 -7.86 -4.53
C TYR A 4 -4.41 -9.25 -5.20
N HIS A 5 -3.97 -9.37 -6.45
CA HIS A 5 -3.81 -10.70 -7.05
C HIS A 5 -2.78 -11.55 -6.30
N GLU A 6 -1.65 -10.95 -5.91
CA GLU A 6 -0.61 -11.65 -5.14
C GLU A 6 -1.07 -11.90 -3.70
N TYR A 7 -1.87 -11.00 -3.11
CA TYR A 7 -2.48 -11.24 -1.80
C TYR A 7 -3.39 -12.47 -1.87
N TYR A 8 -4.20 -12.58 -2.92
CA TYR A 8 -5.08 -13.71 -3.15
C TYR A 8 -4.31 -15.03 -3.31
N LEU A 9 -3.20 -15.03 -4.05
CA LEU A 9 -2.36 -16.23 -4.21
C LEU A 9 -1.78 -16.68 -2.86
N GLY A 10 -1.16 -15.77 -2.10
CA GLY A 10 -0.59 -16.10 -0.79
C GLY A 10 -1.65 -16.52 0.23
N ALA A 11 -2.82 -15.88 0.19
CA ALA A 11 -3.97 -16.28 1.01
C ALA A 11 -4.46 -17.69 0.63
N CYS A 12 -4.58 -18.02 -0.65
CA CYS A 12 -5.03 -19.35 -1.09
C CYS A 12 -4.08 -20.45 -0.64
N GLU A 13 -2.77 -20.23 -0.80
CA GLU A 13 -1.75 -21.19 -0.37
C GLU A 13 -1.82 -21.41 1.15
N GLN A 14 -1.87 -20.34 1.93
CA GLN A 14 -1.91 -20.45 3.39
C GLN A 14 -3.21 -21.05 3.90
N ALA A 15 -4.36 -20.72 3.29
CA ALA A 15 -5.63 -21.31 3.63
C ALA A 15 -5.60 -22.82 3.41
N ALA A 16 -5.07 -23.28 2.27
CA ALA A 16 -4.95 -24.71 1.97
C ALA A 16 -4.08 -25.43 3.01
N ARG A 17 -2.96 -24.82 3.44
CA ARG A 17 -2.09 -25.37 4.50
C ARG A 17 -2.79 -25.51 5.84
N LEU A 18 -3.73 -24.62 6.16
CA LEU A 18 -4.50 -24.62 7.39
C LEU A 18 -5.80 -25.44 7.30
N GLY A 19 -6.08 -26.08 6.16
CA GLY A 19 -7.29 -26.90 5.95
C GLY A 19 -8.53 -26.10 5.55
N TYR A 20 -8.37 -24.87 5.09
CA TYR A 20 -9.42 -23.98 4.61
C TYR A 20 -9.38 -23.86 3.08
N LYS A 21 -10.51 -23.42 2.52
CA LYS A 21 -10.63 -23.06 1.10
C LYS A 21 -11.09 -21.61 1.00
N ILE A 22 -10.45 -20.85 0.11
CA ILE A 22 -10.91 -19.50 -0.24
C ILE A 22 -11.85 -19.57 -1.44
N GLU A 23 -12.94 -18.82 -1.35
CA GLU A 23 -13.82 -18.52 -2.47
C GLU A 23 -13.77 -17.01 -2.74
N CYS A 24 -13.60 -16.63 -4.01
CA CYS A 24 -13.64 -15.23 -4.43
C CYS A 24 -15.07 -14.86 -4.84
N ILE A 25 -15.57 -13.74 -4.33
CA ILE A 25 -16.88 -13.16 -4.67
C ILE A 25 -16.63 -11.72 -5.10
N ASP A 26 -16.98 -11.39 -6.34
CA ASP A 26 -16.81 -10.03 -6.88
C ASP A 26 -18.13 -9.27 -6.78
N LEU A 27 -18.24 -8.40 -5.77
CA LEU A 27 -19.47 -7.65 -5.49
C LEU A 27 -19.88 -6.72 -6.63
N LEU A 28 -18.91 -6.15 -7.36
CA LEU A 28 -19.18 -5.20 -8.44
C LEU A 28 -19.63 -5.92 -9.71
N GLN A 29 -18.90 -6.98 -10.09
CA GLN A 29 -19.23 -7.77 -11.26
C GLN A 29 -20.58 -8.48 -11.11
N GLU A 30 -20.87 -8.98 -9.90
CA GLU A 30 -22.11 -9.72 -9.62
C GLU A 30 -23.28 -8.81 -9.21
N GLN A 31 -23.04 -7.49 -9.04
CA GLN A 31 -24.04 -6.49 -8.62
C GLN A 31 -24.84 -6.92 -7.37
N LEU A 32 -24.14 -7.52 -6.39
CA LEU A 32 -24.79 -8.10 -5.23
C LEU A 32 -25.18 -7.04 -4.20
N SER A 33 -26.41 -7.11 -3.73
CA SER A 33 -26.81 -6.41 -2.50
C SER A 33 -26.27 -7.14 -1.27
N THR A 34 -26.11 -6.42 -0.16
CA THR A 34 -25.66 -6.96 1.14
C THR A 34 -26.55 -8.10 1.64
N GLN A 35 -27.87 -7.98 1.44
CA GLN A 35 -28.83 -9.03 1.78
C GLN A 35 -28.60 -10.30 0.95
N ARG A 36 -28.32 -10.12 -0.35
CA ARG A 36 -28.04 -11.25 -1.25
C ARG A 36 -26.71 -11.90 -0.91
N LEU A 37 -25.68 -11.10 -0.64
CA LEU A 37 -24.37 -11.57 -0.20
C LEU A 37 -24.51 -12.39 1.10
N ASN A 38 -25.18 -11.86 2.12
CA ASN A 38 -25.43 -12.56 3.38
C ASN A 38 -26.14 -13.91 3.17
N SER A 39 -27.13 -13.95 2.27
CA SER A 39 -27.83 -15.20 1.93
C SER A 39 -26.91 -16.23 1.27
N ILE A 40 -26.02 -15.81 0.37
CA ILE A 40 -25.04 -16.67 -0.31
C ILE A 40 -24.05 -17.23 0.71
N LEU A 41 -23.48 -16.37 1.54
CA LEU A 41 -22.50 -16.74 2.55
C LEU A 41 -23.09 -17.74 3.56
N ALA A 42 -24.30 -17.47 4.07
CA ALA A 42 -25.01 -18.36 4.98
C ALA A 42 -25.33 -19.72 4.35
N ALA A 43 -25.84 -19.75 3.11
CA ALA A 43 -26.17 -20.99 2.40
C ALA A 43 -24.94 -21.88 2.13
N ARG A 44 -23.75 -21.28 2.06
CA ARG A 44 -22.47 -21.98 1.86
C ARG A 44 -21.74 -22.31 3.14
N GLY A 45 -22.26 -21.91 4.31
CA GLY A 45 -21.59 -22.09 5.59
C GLY A 45 -20.29 -21.29 5.72
N ILE A 46 -20.12 -20.22 4.95
CA ILE A 46 -18.97 -19.32 5.06
C ILE A 46 -19.19 -18.45 6.30
N ASN A 47 -18.17 -18.30 7.15
CA ASN A 47 -18.25 -17.50 8.38
C ASN A 47 -17.05 -16.54 8.57
N GLY A 48 -16.07 -16.54 7.66
CA GLY A 48 -14.92 -15.64 7.68
C GLY A 48 -14.74 -14.95 6.34
N LEU A 49 -14.36 -13.67 6.38
CA LEU A 49 -14.25 -12.80 5.21
C LEU A 49 -12.89 -12.11 5.19
N LEU A 50 -12.22 -12.19 4.04
CA LEU A 50 -11.15 -11.27 3.68
C LEU A 50 -11.76 -10.14 2.85
N ALA A 51 -11.96 -8.97 3.48
CA ALA A 51 -12.56 -7.81 2.83
C ALA A 51 -11.52 -7.05 2.02
N CYS A 52 -11.48 -7.29 0.71
CA CYS A 52 -10.63 -6.55 -0.21
C CYS A 52 -11.05 -5.07 -0.25
N PRO A 53 -10.13 -4.13 0.00
CA PRO A 53 -10.44 -2.71 -0.03
C PRO A 53 -10.90 -2.23 -1.43
N PRO A 54 -11.78 -1.22 -1.48
CA PRO A 54 -12.25 -0.67 -2.74
C PRO A 54 -11.14 0.12 -3.46
N HIS A 55 -11.31 0.33 -4.76
CA HIS A 55 -10.40 1.17 -5.54
C HIS A 55 -10.41 2.63 -5.09
N THR A 56 -11.55 3.14 -4.62
CA THR A 56 -11.69 4.54 -4.15
C THR A 56 -11.67 4.56 -2.63
N TYR A 57 -10.85 5.43 -2.04
CA TYR A 57 -10.81 5.59 -0.58
C TYR A 57 -12.17 6.01 -0.04
N GLY A 58 -12.58 5.45 1.09
CA GLY A 58 -13.82 5.82 1.76
C GLY A 58 -15.10 5.41 1.02
N GLN A 59 -14.98 4.69 -0.11
CA GLN A 59 -16.13 4.03 -0.70
C GLN A 59 -16.70 3.05 0.33
N GLN A 60 -17.95 3.26 0.72
CA GLN A 60 -18.61 2.39 1.68
C GLN A 60 -18.72 0.99 1.10
N ILE A 61 -18.25 0.01 1.87
CA ILE A 61 -18.51 -1.40 1.61
C ILE A 61 -19.57 -1.83 2.62
N ASP A 62 -20.74 -2.15 2.09
CA ASP A 62 -21.82 -2.68 2.90
C ASP A 62 -21.66 -4.20 3.00
N LEU A 63 -21.02 -4.65 4.09
CA LEU A 63 -20.90 -6.04 4.47
C LEU A 63 -21.72 -6.30 5.75
N PRO A 64 -22.18 -7.53 5.97
CA PRO A 64 -22.78 -7.95 7.24
C PRO A 64 -21.72 -8.05 8.35
N TRP A 65 -20.99 -6.98 8.65
CA TRP A 65 -19.79 -6.95 9.50
C TRP A 65 -19.94 -7.75 10.79
N ASP A 66 -21.05 -7.57 11.51
CA ASP A 66 -21.31 -8.16 12.82
C ASP A 66 -21.58 -9.68 12.80
N ALA A 67 -21.89 -10.26 11.63
CA ALA A 67 -22.21 -11.67 11.50
C ALA A 67 -20.99 -12.56 11.15
N TYR A 68 -19.86 -11.96 10.80
CA TYR A 68 -18.69 -12.66 10.26
C TYR A 68 -17.40 -12.27 11.00
N HIS A 69 -16.40 -13.14 10.91
CA HIS A 69 -15.01 -12.77 11.24
C HIS A 69 -14.45 -12.02 10.03
N VAL A 70 -13.93 -10.81 10.20
CA VAL A 70 -13.51 -9.98 9.07
C VAL A 70 -12.12 -9.39 9.27
N VAL A 71 -11.28 -9.59 8.26
CA VAL A 71 -9.95 -8.96 8.13
C VAL A 71 -9.92 -8.18 6.83
N THR A 72 -9.35 -6.98 6.83
CA THR A 72 -9.14 -6.17 5.61
C THR A 72 -7.67 -5.93 5.31
N PHE A 73 -7.39 -5.27 4.17
CA PHE A 73 -6.05 -4.93 3.72
C PHE A 73 -5.88 -3.42 3.63
N GLY A 74 -4.70 -2.93 4.04
CA GLY A 74 -4.39 -1.50 3.94
C GLY A 74 -5.34 -0.60 4.75
N TYR A 75 -5.54 0.63 4.30
CA TYR A 75 -6.31 1.64 5.03
C TYR A 75 -7.51 2.21 4.26
N SER A 76 -7.83 1.68 3.08
CA SER A 76 -8.91 2.22 2.23
C SER A 76 -10.32 1.98 2.76
N ILE A 77 -10.50 1.08 3.73
CA ILE A 77 -11.72 0.93 4.52
C ILE A 77 -11.47 1.60 5.87
N PRO A 78 -11.84 2.88 6.03
CA PRO A 78 -11.66 3.57 7.31
C PRO A 78 -12.66 3.11 8.36
N GLU A 79 -13.89 2.79 7.94
CA GLU A 79 -14.98 2.36 8.82
C GLU A 79 -15.72 1.14 8.25
N PRO A 80 -16.10 0.16 9.09
CA PRO A 80 -15.77 0.08 10.52
C PRO A 80 -14.28 -0.19 10.74
N ASN A 81 -13.72 0.30 11.86
CA ASN A 81 -12.34 -0.01 12.21
C ASN A 81 -12.22 -1.50 12.62
N ILE A 82 -11.61 -2.31 11.74
CA ILE A 82 -11.48 -3.77 11.90
C ILE A 82 -10.02 -4.21 11.82
N HIS A 83 -9.76 -5.48 12.14
CA HIS A 83 -8.45 -6.10 11.96
C HIS A 83 -7.95 -5.92 10.52
N ARG A 84 -6.67 -5.60 10.36
CA ARG A 84 -6.09 -5.38 9.04
C ARG A 84 -4.65 -5.87 8.95
N VAL A 85 -4.28 -6.25 7.73
CA VAL A 85 -2.90 -6.55 7.37
C VAL A 85 -2.47 -5.58 6.27
N SER A 86 -1.28 -5.00 6.39
CA SER A 86 -0.79 -4.01 5.45
C SER A 86 0.73 -4.04 5.35
N SER A 87 1.26 -3.45 4.28
CA SER A 87 2.66 -3.07 4.19
C SER A 87 2.97 -1.94 5.18
N SER A 88 4.14 -1.98 5.79
CA SER A 88 4.62 -0.91 6.68
C SER A 88 5.13 0.27 5.86
N HIS A 89 4.23 1.10 5.34
CA HIS A 89 4.57 2.26 4.51
C HIS A 89 5.50 3.25 5.21
N PHE A 90 5.32 3.47 6.52
CA PHE A 90 6.21 4.31 7.33
C PHE A 90 7.66 3.78 7.33
N ARG A 91 7.85 2.49 7.60
CA ARG A 91 9.18 1.85 7.62
C ARG A 91 9.80 1.82 6.22
N ALA A 92 8.99 1.54 5.21
CA ALA A 92 9.42 1.54 3.82
C ALA A 92 9.95 2.92 3.40
N THR A 93 9.22 4.00 3.69
CA THR A 93 9.67 5.36 3.34
C THR A 93 10.93 5.76 4.11
N LYS A 94 11.04 5.42 5.41
CA LYS A 94 12.28 5.64 6.16
C LYS A 94 13.47 4.95 5.51
N MET A 95 13.32 3.66 5.16
CA MET A 95 14.39 2.89 4.52
C MET A 95 14.78 3.49 3.17
N VAL A 96 13.81 3.95 2.36
CA VAL A 96 14.10 4.65 1.10
C VAL A 96 14.91 5.92 1.34
N PHE A 97 14.48 6.75 2.29
CA PHE A 97 15.18 7.99 2.62
C PHE A 97 16.62 7.71 3.08
N GLU A 98 16.80 6.77 4.02
CA GLU A 98 18.10 6.35 4.53
C GLU A 98 19.02 5.86 3.40
N LYS A 99 18.51 5.04 2.49
CA LYS A 99 19.26 4.53 1.33
C LYS A 99 19.68 5.63 0.36
N LEU A 100 18.81 6.61 0.11
CA LEU A 100 19.14 7.77 -0.72
C LEU A 100 20.26 8.61 -0.06
N CYS A 101 20.19 8.85 1.25
CA CYS A 101 21.28 9.52 1.98
C CYS A 101 22.60 8.72 1.92
N GLU A 102 22.55 7.40 2.12
CA GLU A 102 23.74 6.52 2.00
C GLU A 102 24.38 6.58 0.60
N MET A 103 23.59 6.80 -0.44
CA MET A 103 24.06 6.97 -1.81
C MET A 103 24.57 8.39 -2.11
N GLY A 104 24.52 9.30 -1.15
CA GLY A 104 25.02 10.67 -1.29
C GLY A 104 24.01 11.65 -1.88
N TYR A 105 22.71 11.34 -1.87
CA TYR A 105 21.67 12.32 -2.19
C TYR A 105 21.41 13.23 -0.98
N HIS A 106 21.30 14.54 -1.24
CA HIS A 106 21.25 15.57 -0.21
C HIS A 106 19.97 16.42 -0.19
N ARG A 107 19.29 16.56 -1.34
CA ARG A 107 18.09 17.39 -1.51
C ARG A 107 16.93 16.53 -1.98
N ILE A 108 16.57 15.57 -1.13
CA ILE A 108 15.54 14.56 -1.40
C ILE A 108 14.16 15.21 -1.28
N GLY A 109 13.36 15.12 -2.34
CA GLY A 109 11.97 15.55 -2.34
C GLY A 109 10.97 14.40 -2.18
N PHE A 110 9.70 14.74 -1.94
CA PHE A 110 8.60 13.80 -1.78
C PHE A 110 7.47 14.13 -2.76
N VAL A 111 7.05 13.16 -3.57
CA VAL A 111 6.10 13.37 -4.67
C VAL A 111 5.05 12.25 -4.71
N PHE A 112 3.83 12.55 -4.28
CA PHE A 112 2.74 11.60 -4.13
C PHE A 112 1.43 12.17 -4.70
N SER A 113 0.54 11.30 -5.18
CA SER A 113 -0.84 11.72 -5.39
C SER A 113 -1.57 11.80 -4.06
N GLU A 114 -2.55 12.72 -3.96
CA GLU A 114 -3.39 12.87 -2.76
C GLU A 114 -4.12 11.55 -2.43
N GLN A 115 -4.62 10.86 -3.44
CA GLN A 115 -5.28 9.56 -3.29
C GLN A 115 -4.39 8.49 -2.67
N VAL A 116 -3.11 8.40 -3.05
CA VAL A 116 -2.18 7.44 -2.43
C VAL A 116 -1.82 7.89 -1.01
N ASN A 117 -1.63 9.20 -0.79
CA ASN A 117 -1.35 9.74 0.52
C ASN A 117 -2.47 9.38 1.52
N ILE A 118 -3.73 9.59 1.15
CA ILE A 118 -4.90 9.24 1.96
C ILE A 118 -5.00 7.71 2.17
N LYS A 119 -4.85 6.89 1.11
CA LYS A 119 -4.93 5.42 1.20
C LYS A 119 -3.85 4.77 2.06
N THR A 120 -2.75 5.49 2.30
CA THR A 120 -1.67 5.07 3.19
C THR A 120 -1.74 5.74 4.57
N GLN A 121 -2.82 6.48 4.87
CA GLN A 121 -2.99 7.29 6.09
C GLN A 121 -1.79 8.21 6.35
N GLU A 122 -1.28 8.86 5.30
CA GLU A 122 -0.18 9.82 5.38
C GLU A 122 1.11 9.23 5.99
N HIS A 123 1.22 7.90 6.11
CA HIS A 123 2.38 7.27 6.74
C HIS A 123 3.67 7.52 5.96
N CYS A 124 3.59 7.55 4.63
CA CYS A 124 4.74 7.88 3.77
C CYS A 124 5.19 9.33 4.02
N LEU A 125 4.25 10.29 3.98
CA LEU A 125 4.55 11.70 4.20
C LEU A 125 5.10 11.94 5.61
N SER A 126 4.49 11.32 6.62
CA SER A 126 4.91 11.40 8.03
C SER A 126 6.33 10.87 8.22
N ALA A 127 6.67 9.73 7.60
CA ALA A 127 8.02 9.18 7.63
C ALA A 127 9.04 10.10 6.96
N TYR A 128 8.73 10.62 5.78
CA TYR A 128 9.59 11.57 5.06
C TYR A 128 9.87 12.82 5.90
N LEU A 129 8.83 13.48 6.43
CA LEU A 129 8.97 14.68 7.24
C LEU A 129 9.77 14.40 8.53
N CYS A 130 9.57 13.24 9.15
CA CYS A 130 10.35 12.81 10.31
C CYS A 130 11.84 12.68 9.99
N GLU A 131 12.20 12.08 8.85
CA GLU A 131 13.61 11.95 8.46
C GLU A 131 14.23 13.29 8.05
N CYS A 132 13.50 14.14 7.32
CA CYS A 132 13.90 15.51 7.03
C CYS A 132 14.24 16.30 8.30
N GLN A 133 13.35 16.26 9.30
CA GLN A 133 13.56 16.93 10.59
C GLN A 133 14.77 16.36 11.35
N LYS A 134 14.95 15.03 11.29
CA LYS A 134 16.04 14.33 11.97
C LYS A 134 17.41 14.62 11.35
N THR A 135 17.50 14.69 10.02
CA THR A 135 18.78 14.97 9.35
C THR A 135 19.10 16.46 9.31
N GLY A 136 18.09 17.33 9.40
CA GLY A 136 18.26 18.78 9.25
C GLY A 136 18.71 19.19 7.84
N MET A 137 18.61 18.28 6.87
CA MET A 137 18.98 18.53 5.49
C MET A 137 17.95 19.43 4.82
N GLU A 138 18.42 20.29 3.92
CA GLU A 138 17.49 21.10 3.12
C GLU A 138 16.67 20.17 2.22
N HIS A 139 15.34 20.26 2.34
CA HIS A 139 14.43 19.43 1.56
C HIS A 139 13.40 20.32 0.85
N PRO A 140 13.01 19.98 -0.39
CA PRO A 140 11.88 20.61 -1.06
C PRO A 140 10.58 20.48 -0.25
N PRO A 141 9.61 21.39 -0.45
CA PRO A 141 8.26 21.17 0.04
C PRO A 141 7.67 19.92 -0.63
N PRO A 142 6.99 19.03 0.13
CA PRO A 142 6.30 17.88 -0.44
C PRO A 142 5.34 18.30 -1.56
N LEU A 143 5.33 17.57 -2.67
CA LEU A 143 4.34 17.69 -3.72
C LEU A 143 3.29 16.59 -3.53
N VAL A 144 2.17 16.95 -2.90
CA VAL A 144 1.03 16.05 -2.67
C VAL A 144 -0.23 16.75 -3.16
N GLN A 145 -0.81 16.23 -4.25
CA GLN A 145 -2.02 16.78 -4.85
C GLN A 145 -2.68 15.79 -5.80
N ASP A 146 -3.93 16.08 -6.19
CA ASP A 146 -4.58 15.47 -7.34
C ASP A 146 -5.38 16.54 -8.12
N PRO A 147 -5.27 16.59 -9.46
CA PRO A 147 -4.41 15.75 -10.29
C PRO A 147 -2.92 16.09 -10.14
N LEU A 148 -2.05 15.11 -10.39
CA LEU A 148 -0.61 15.29 -10.48
C LEU A 148 -0.10 14.67 -11.79
N ASP A 149 0.21 15.53 -12.74
CA ASP A 149 0.73 15.15 -14.07
C ASP A 149 2.20 15.61 -14.26
N ALA A 150 2.71 15.38 -15.46
CA ALA A 150 4.08 15.74 -15.83
C ALA A 150 4.36 17.24 -15.76
N GLU A 151 3.40 18.10 -16.11
CA GLU A 151 3.59 19.56 -16.09
C GLU A 151 3.75 20.06 -14.65
N HIS A 152 2.90 19.57 -13.75
CA HIS A 152 2.98 19.88 -12.33
C HIS A 152 4.31 19.43 -11.73
N PHE A 153 4.75 18.21 -12.04
CA PHE A 153 6.03 17.70 -11.57
C PHE A 153 7.21 18.50 -12.14
N ILE A 154 7.23 18.80 -13.44
CA ILE A 154 8.31 19.57 -14.09
C ILE A 154 8.39 20.98 -13.49
N ALA A 155 7.26 21.64 -13.26
CA ALA A 155 7.23 22.97 -12.65
C ALA A 155 7.82 22.95 -11.22
N TRP A 156 7.42 21.96 -10.42
CA TRP A 156 7.94 21.77 -9.07
C TRP A 156 9.44 21.41 -9.06
N HIS A 157 9.86 20.48 -9.93
CA HIS A 157 11.26 20.08 -10.11
C HIS A 157 12.12 21.27 -10.52
N THR A 158 11.67 22.06 -11.50
CA THR A 158 12.38 23.25 -11.98
C THR A 158 12.55 24.30 -10.87
N ARG A 159 11.52 24.47 -10.03
CA ARG A 159 11.55 25.45 -8.94
C ARG A 159 12.42 25.03 -7.77
N HIS A 160 12.37 23.75 -7.39
CA HIS A 160 12.96 23.27 -6.14
C HIS A 160 14.27 22.48 -6.33
N GLN A 161 14.59 22.08 -7.56
CA GLN A 161 15.83 21.42 -7.98
C GLN A 161 16.24 20.25 -7.06
N PRO A 162 15.35 19.29 -6.77
CA PRO A 162 15.74 18.10 -5.99
C PRO A 162 16.83 17.30 -6.72
N ASP A 163 17.69 16.62 -5.96
CA ASP A 163 18.66 15.65 -6.51
C ASP A 163 18.15 14.21 -6.46
N ALA A 164 17.15 13.94 -5.62
CA ALA A 164 16.36 12.72 -5.62
C ALA A 164 14.90 12.96 -5.24
N VAL A 165 14.02 12.03 -5.59
CA VAL A 165 12.61 12.03 -5.18
C VAL A 165 12.17 10.67 -4.67
N ILE A 166 11.40 10.69 -3.58
CA ILE A 166 10.59 9.58 -3.10
C ILE A 166 9.21 9.69 -3.74
N VAL A 167 8.84 8.70 -4.56
CA VAL A 167 7.65 8.78 -5.41
C VAL A 167 6.66 7.67 -5.12
N SER A 168 5.36 7.98 -5.21
CA SER A 168 4.34 6.93 -5.19
C SER A 168 4.35 6.12 -6.49
N SER A 169 4.06 4.83 -6.41
CA SER A 169 4.09 3.89 -7.55
C SER A 169 3.37 4.37 -8.82
N PRO A 170 2.11 4.88 -8.76
CA PRO A 170 1.41 5.33 -9.97
C PRO A 170 2.08 6.50 -10.69
N LEU A 171 2.92 7.27 -10.00
CA LEU A 171 3.62 8.42 -10.60
C LEU A 171 4.91 8.03 -11.30
N TRP A 172 5.42 6.81 -11.09
CA TRP A 172 6.62 6.35 -11.79
C TRP A 172 6.42 6.35 -13.31
N GLU A 173 5.30 5.81 -13.79
CA GLU A 173 4.98 5.77 -15.22
C GLU A 173 4.87 7.20 -15.82
N MET A 174 4.33 8.15 -15.06
CA MET A 174 4.29 9.56 -15.46
C MET A 174 5.71 10.16 -15.54
N LEU A 175 6.57 9.90 -14.56
CA LEU A 175 7.95 10.40 -14.55
C LEU A 175 8.77 9.89 -15.72
N GLN A 176 8.56 8.63 -16.12
CA GLN A 176 9.21 8.04 -17.30
C GLN A 176 8.85 8.76 -18.60
N SER A 177 7.71 9.47 -18.65
CA SER A 177 7.29 10.25 -19.82
C SER A 177 7.96 11.63 -19.91
N THR A 178 8.67 12.06 -18.86
CA THR A 178 9.37 13.35 -18.83
C THR A 178 10.73 13.26 -19.52
N ALA A 179 11.31 14.41 -19.87
CA ALA A 179 12.66 14.49 -20.45
C ALA A 179 13.79 14.49 -19.39
N ILE A 180 13.48 14.23 -18.11
CA ILE A 180 14.47 14.26 -17.02
C ILE A 180 15.27 12.95 -17.04
N ASP A 181 16.59 13.07 -17.02
CA ASP A 181 17.49 11.91 -17.10
C ASP A 181 17.61 11.21 -15.74
N VAL A 182 17.16 9.96 -15.67
CA VAL A 182 17.16 9.14 -14.45
C VAL A 182 18.07 7.94 -14.68
N PRO A 183 19.12 7.71 -13.84
CA PRO A 183 19.45 8.38 -12.58
C PRO A 183 20.40 9.60 -12.67
N GLN A 184 20.75 10.08 -13.86
CA GLN A 184 21.88 11.01 -14.06
C GLN A 184 21.61 12.42 -13.53
N GLN A 185 20.40 12.94 -13.73
CA GLN A 185 19.96 14.25 -13.24
C GLN A 185 19.14 14.12 -11.95
N LEU A 186 18.40 13.02 -11.79
CA LEU A 186 17.51 12.83 -10.65
C LEU A 186 17.51 11.36 -10.20
N GLY A 187 17.79 11.12 -8.92
CA GLY A 187 17.54 9.83 -8.28
C GLY A 187 16.04 9.62 -8.04
N VAL A 188 15.50 8.45 -8.35
CA VAL A 188 14.09 8.13 -8.11
C VAL A 188 13.99 6.84 -7.33
N ALA A 189 13.24 6.85 -6.22
CA ALA A 189 12.95 5.66 -5.45
C ALA A 189 11.51 5.66 -4.92
N SER A 190 10.96 4.47 -4.65
CA SER A 190 9.57 4.32 -4.18
C SER A 190 9.46 3.41 -2.95
N PRO A 191 8.66 3.75 -1.94
CA PRO A 191 8.40 2.87 -0.81
C PRO A 191 7.41 1.73 -1.13
N MET A 192 6.99 1.61 -2.39
CA MET A 192 5.96 0.69 -2.86
C MET A 192 6.20 0.32 -4.33
N VAL A 193 7.39 -0.19 -4.66
CA VAL A 193 7.81 -0.53 -6.02
C VAL A 193 6.79 -1.50 -6.66
N PRO A 194 6.16 -1.12 -7.80
CA PRO A 194 5.26 -2.02 -8.48
C PRO A 194 6.02 -3.21 -9.09
N LYS A 195 5.41 -4.39 -9.03
CA LYS A 195 6.02 -5.64 -9.51
C LYS A 195 6.43 -5.59 -11.00
N HIS A 196 5.73 -4.80 -11.82
CA HIS A 196 6.02 -4.64 -13.24
C HIS A 196 7.10 -3.60 -13.56
N SER A 197 7.67 -2.93 -12.53
CA SER A 197 8.76 -1.97 -12.67
C SER A 197 9.96 -2.34 -11.79
N PRO A 198 10.60 -3.51 -12.01
CA PRO A 198 11.75 -3.96 -11.21
C PRO A 198 12.96 -3.03 -11.34
N GLU A 199 13.01 -2.18 -12.36
CA GLU A 199 14.03 -1.14 -12.53
C GLU A 199 13.91 0.01 -11.51
N LEU A 200 12.74 0.23 -10.91
CA LEU A 200 12.56 1.30 -9.93
C LEU A 200 13.18 0.91 -8.58
N CYS A 201 14.14 1.70 -8.11
CA CYS A 201 14.74 1.53 -6.79
C CYS A 201 13.70 1.72 -5.69
N GLY A 202 13.86 1.01 -4.57
CA GLY A 202 13.00 1.23 -3.40
C GLY A 202 12.57 -0.05 -2.71
N ILE A 203 11.31 -0.13 -2.28
CA ILE A 203 10.80 -1.23 -1.46
C ILE A 203 9.77 -2.05 -2.24
N ILE A 204 10.05 -3.34 -2.43
CA ILE A 204 9.08 -4.32 -2.92
C ILE A 204 8.29 -4.86 -1.72
N GLU A 205 6.97 -4.73 -1.79
CA GLU A 205 6.06 -5.27 -0.78
C GLU A 205 6.04 -6.81 -0.82
N LYS A 206 5.95 -7.44 0.36
CA LYS A 206 5.81 -8.91 0.47
C LYS A 206 4.36 -9.32 0.29
N CYS A 207 3.83 -9.10 -0.90
CA CYS A 207 2.39 -9.21 -1.18
C CYS A 207 1.79 -10.59 -0.82
N GLN A 208 2.47 -11.69 -1.13
CA GLN A 208 1.97 -13.03 -0.79
C GLN A 208 1.98 -13.27 0.73
N GLU A 209 2.99 -12.77 1.45
CA GLU A 209 3.06 -12.83 2.91
C GLU A 209 1.94 -12.02 3.58
N ILE A 210 1.55 -10.87 2.98
CA ILE A 210 0.39 -10.10 3.44
C ILE A 210 -0.89 -10.93 3.33
N GLY A 211 -1.07 -11.64 2.21
CA GLY A 211 -2.17 -12.58 2.03
C GLY A 211 -2.16 -13.72 3.05
N SER A 212 -0.98 -14.32 3.27
CA SER A 212 -0.76 -15.37 4.26
C SER A 212 -1.12 -14.91 5.68
N ALA A 213 -0.56 -13.79 6.13
CA ALA A 213 -0.81 -13.22 7.45
C ALA A 213 -2.28 -12.83 7.66
N ALA A 214 -2.98 -12.39 6.61
CA ALA A 214 -4.42 -12.11 6.69
C ALA A 214 -5.24 -13.39 6.92
N VAL A 215 -4.88 -14.50 6.28
CA VAL A 215 -5.50 -15.80 6.52
C VAL A 215 -5.21 -16.31 7.93
N GLU A 216 -3.96 -16.22 8.39
CA GLU A 216 -3.61 -16.61 9.76
C GLU A 216 -4.42 -15.83 10.80
N THR A 217 -4.56 -14.53 10.60
CA THR A 217 -5.39 -13.66 11.45
C THR A 217 -6.84 -14.09 11.41
N LEU A 218 -7.40 -14.35 10.22
CA LEU A 218 -8.80 -14.74 10.07
C LEU A 218 -9.08 -16.12 10.68
N VAL A 219 -8.20 -17.09 10.47
CA VAL A 219 -8.30 -18.43 11.07
C VAL A 219 -8.22 -18.35 12.59
N HIS A 220 -7.32 -17.52 13.14
CA HIS A 220 -7.27 -17.27 14.57
C HIS A 220 -8.62 -16.72 15.10
N MET A 221 -9.20 -15.74 14.42
CA MET A 221 -10.51 -15.19 14.78
C MET A 221 -11.61 -16.27 14.72
N ILE A 222 -11.64 -17.09 13.67
CA ILE A 222 -12.61 -18.19 13.52
C ILE A 222 -12.51 -19.18 14.68
N GLN A 223 -11.29 -19.57 15.08
CA GLN A 223 -11.06 -20.54 16.16
C GLN A 223 -11.44 -20.00 17.54
N HIS A 224 -11.48 -18.68 17.72
CA HIS A 224 -11.81 -18.01 18.98
C HIS A 224 -13.21 -17.36 18.97
N GLU A 225 -14.00 -17.60 17.92
CA GLU A 225 -15.33 -17.03 17.71
C GLU A 225 -15.35 -15.48 17.79
N ASP A 226 -14.27 -14.83 17.35
CA ASP A 226 -14.09 -13.37 17.39
C ASP A 226 -14.76 -12.71 16.18
N LYS A 227 -16.08 -12.56 16.26
CA LYS A 227 -16.92 -12.01 15.17
C LYS A 227 -17.21 -10.52 15.36
N GLY A 228 -17.49 -9.89 14.24
CA GLY A 228 -18.01 -8.53 14.22
C GLY A 228 -16.95 -7.47 14.34
N ARG A 229 -17.39 -6.28 14.74
CA ARG A 229 -16.50 -5.13 14.91
C ARG A 229 -15.71 -5.29 16.20
N PRO A 230 -14.37 -5.34 16.15
CA PRO A 230 -13.56 -5.51 17.34
C PRO A 230 -13.58 -4.25 18.20
N GLN A 231 -13.66 -4.40 19.52
CA GLN A 231 -13.46 -3.28 20.45
C GLN A 231 -12.05 -2.70 20.36
N THR A 232 -11.07 -3.55 20.04
CA THR A 232 -9.67 -3.15 19.85
C THR A 232 -9.13 -3.83 18.58
N PRO A 233 -9.22 -3.14 17.43
CA PRO A 233 -8.66 -3.63 16.18
C PRO A 233 -7.16 -3.89 16.30
N ARG A 234 -6.70 -5.00 15.71
CA ARG A 234 -5.27 -5.36 15.66
C ARG A 234 -4.75 -5.22 14.23
N PHE A 235 -3.61 -4.55 14.08
CA PHE A 235 -3.00 -4.30 12.77
C PHE A 235 -1.67 -5.04 12.67
N ILE A 236 -1.49 -5.81 11.59
CA ILE A 236 -0.24 -6.49 11.27
C ILE A 236 0.43 -5.73 10.12
N LEU A 237 1.65 -5.25 10.36
CA LEU A 237 2.41 -4.48 9.38
C LEU A 237 3.64 -5.27 8.95
N LEU A 238 3.74 -5.57 7.65
CA LEU A 238 4.86 -6.31 7.08
C LEU A 238 5.89 -5.35 6.48
N GLU A 239 7.16 -5.59 6.77
CA GLU A 239 8.26 -4.87 6.13
C GLU A 239 8.56 -5.49 4.76
N GLY A 240 8.73 -4.61 3.77
CA GLY A 240 9.14 -4.98 2.43
C GLY A 240 10.64 -5.28 2.33
N GLN A 241 11.08 -5.52 1.11
CA GLN A 241 12.50 -5.76 0.80
C GLN A 241 13.07 -4.67 -0.10
N TRP A 242 14.31 -4.29 0.14
CA TRP A 242 15.01 -3.35 -0.71
C TRP A 242 15.23 -3.94 -2.12
N ASN A 243 14.86 -3.16 -3.12
CA ASN A 243 15.14 -3.36 -4.52
C ASN A 243 16.15 -2.32 -4.97
N SER A 244 17.34 -2.76 -5.36
CA SER A 244 18.41 -1.85 -5.78
C SER A 244 18.14 -1.12 -7.09
N GLY A 245 17.22 -1.64 -7.93
CA GLY A 245 16.80 -1.01 -9.18
C GLY A 245 17.93 -0.49 -10.06
N GLN A 246 17.62 0.51 -10.89
CA GLN A 246 18.54 1.23 -11.77
C GLN A 246 18.27 2.76 -11.77
N THR A 247 17.27 3.22 -11.03
CA THR A 247 16.83 4.62 -10.99
C THR A 247 17.54 5.47 -9.93
N THR A 248 18.56 4.93 -9.26
CA THR A 248 19.47 5.66 -8.38
C THR A 248 20.92 5.29 -8.67
N ARG A 249 21.86 6.13 -8.23
CA ARG A 249 23.31 5.87 -8.29
C ARG A 249 23.99 6.48 -7.07
N SER A 250 25.18 5.97 -6.73
CA SER A 250 26.08 6.69 -5.82
C SER A 250 26.52 8.01 -6.46
N GLN A 251 26.44 9.11 -5.70
CA GLN A 251 26.89 10.45 -6.09
C GLN A 251 28.39 10.64 -5.90
#